data_AF-A0A9Q9J4N1-F1
#
_entry.id   AF-A0A9Q9J4N1-F1
#
_cell.length_a   1.000
_cell.length_b   1.000
_cell.length_c   1.000
_cell.angle_alpha   90.00
_cell.angle_beta   90.00
_cell.angle_gamma   90.00
#
_symmetry.space_group_name_H-M   'P 1'
#
loop_
_entity.id
_entity.type
_entity.pdbx_description
1 polymer ?
#
loop_
_entity_poly.entity_id
_entity_poly.type
_entity_poly.pdbx_seq_one_letter_code
_entity_poly.pdbx_strand_id
1 'polypeptide(L)' 'MADLFPGTRPARAKPRVMMHGDDFGYDGDITLAHMVCPKCGHCGDWMSFENDTEAKRGAPCPICNSKQPETTR' A
#
# COMPACT_ATOMS: atom_id res chain seq x y z
N MET A 1 -25.19 -9.05 -21.20
CA MET A 1 -25.31 -10.18 -20.27
C MET A 1 -25.72 -9.64 -18.90
N ALA A 2 -26.81 -10.16 -18.34
CA ALA A 2 -27.24 -9.82 -16.97
C ALA A 2 -26.29 -10.44 -15.94
N ASP A 3 -26.07 -9.74 -14.82
CA ASP A 3 -25.26 -10.19 -13.70
C ASP A 3 -25.88 -11.46 -13.10
N LEU A 4 -25.13 -12.58 -13.05
CA LEU A 4 -25.64 -13.89 -12.64
C LEU A 4 -25.96 -13.97 -11.13
N PHE A 5 -25.45 -13.03 -10.32
CA PHE A 5 -25.64 -12.98 -8.88
C PHE A 5 -25.87 -11.53 -8.38
N PRO A 6 -27.06 -10.96 -8.63
CA PRO A 6 -27.40 -9.64 -8.10
C PRO A 6 -27.43 -9.69 -6.57
N GLY A 7 -26.67 -8.82 -5.91
CA GLY A 7 -26.67 -8.66 -4.45
C GLY A 7 -25.61 -9.43 -3.65
N THR A 8 -24.83 -10.33 -4.27
CA THR A 8 -23.72 -11.03 -3.57
C THR A 8 -22.37 -10.36 -3.75
N ARG A 9 -22.29 -9.27 -4.55
CA ARG A 9 -21.03 -8.57 -4.77
C ARG A 9 -20.62 -7.88 -3.46
N PRO A 10 -19.50 -8.29 -2.83
CA PRO A 10 -19.03 -7.62 -1.62
C PRO A 10 -18.79 -6.15 -1.96
N ALA A 11 -19.13 -5.26 -1.01
CA ALA A 11 -18.90 -3.84 -1.17
C ALA A 11 -17.41 -3.62 -1.49
N ARG A 12 -17.14 -2.85 -2.55
CA ARG A 12 -15.76 -2.56 -2.95
C ARG A 12 -15.03 -1.91 -1.76
N ALA A 13 -13.94 -2.52 -1.33
CA ALA A 13 -13.10 -1.96 -0.27
C ALA A 13 -12.66 -0.54 -0.65
N LYS A 14 -12.63 0.36 0.33
CA LYS A 14 -12.18 1.75 0.10
C LYS A 14 -10.73 1.72 -0.42
N PRO A 15 -10.41 2.44 -1.50
CA PRO A 15 -9.05 2.49 -2.02
C PRO A 15 -8.10 3.03 -0.95
N ARG A 16 -7.01 2.30 -0.72
CA ARG A 16 -5.93 2.64 0.22
C ARG A 16 -5.01 3.68 -0.40
N VAL A 17 -4.50 4.62 0.39
CA VAL A 17 -3.42 5.51 -0.07
C VAL A 17 -2.10 4.76 0.04
N MET A 18 -1.43 4.55 -1.09
CA MET A 18 -0.15 3.83 -1.16
C MET A 18 1.01 4.83 -1.17
N MET A 19 2.10 4.48 -0.49
CA MET A 19 3.42 5.09 -0.61
C MET A 19 4.14 4.46 -1.81
N HIS A 20 5.01 5.21 -2.48
CA HIS A 20 5.80 4.72 -3.60
C HIS A 20 7.28 4.93 -3.30
N GLY A 21 8.13 4.06 -3.86
CA GLY A 21 9.57 4.21 -3.78
C GLY A 21 10.01 5.44 -4.58
N ASP A 22 10.67 6.38 -3.90
CA ASP A 22 11.37 7.50 -4.54
C ASP A 22 12.76 7.07 -5.04
N ASP A 23 13.39 6.17 -4.28
CA ASP A 23 14.67 5.56 -4.61
C ASP A 23 14.66 4.04 -4.31
N PHE A 24 15.49 3.29 -5.05
CA PHE A 24 15.57 1.83 -4.96
C PHE A 24 17.02 1.38 -4.81
N GLY A 25 17.25 0.50 -3.83
CA GLY A 25 18.52 -0.16 -3.57
C GLY A 25 18.36 -1.68 -3.64
N TYR A 26 19.47 -2.38 -3.84
CA TYR A 26 19.49 -3.83 -3.92
C TYR A 26 20.58 -4.37 -3.00
N ASP A 27 20.21 -5.29 -2.11
CA ASP A 27 21.14 -6.01 -1.23
C ASP A 27 20.96 -7.52 -1.46
N GLY A 28 21.75 -8.08 -2.38
CA GLY A 28 21.58 -9.44 -2.85
C GLY A 28 20.22 -9.67 -3.48
N ASP A 29 19.41 -10.54 -2.86
CA ASP A 29 18.06 -10.88 -3.31
C ASP A 29 16.98 -9.96 -2.71
N ILE A 30 17.34 -9.05 -1.79
CA ILE A 30 16.38 -8.16 -1.13
C ILE A 30 16.36 -6.82 -1.87
N THR A 31 15.15 -6.35 -2.20
CA THR A 31 14.96 -5.01 -2.76
C THR A 31 14.67 -4.03 -1.63
N LEU A 32 15.48 -2.98 -1.52
CA LEU A 32 15.25 -1.87 -0.59
C LEU A 32 14.59 -0.73 -1.37
N ALA A 33 13.56 -0.09 -0.81
CA ALA A 33 12.99 1.11 -1.40
C ALA A 33 12.74 2.19 -0.36
N HIS A 34 13.11 3.41 -0.70
CA HIS A 34 12.85 4.59 0.11
C HIS A 34 11.42 5.06 -0.13
N MET A 35 10.53 4.78 0.82
CA MET A 35 9.09 4.92 0.63
C MET A 35 8.60 6.31 1.01
N VAL A 36 7.98 7.01 0.06
CA VAL A 36 7.41 8.34 0.29
C VAL A 36 5.94 8.36 -0.14
N CYS A 37 5.08 8.94 0.70
CA CYS A 37 3.67 9.13 0.37
C CYS A 37 3.50 10.35 -0.54
N PRO A 38 3.00 10.20 -1.77
CA PRO A 38 2.78 11.34 -2.67
C PRO A 38 1.64 12.26 -2.22
N LYS A 39 0.82 11.83 -1.24
CA LYS A 39 -0.36 12.58 -0.78
C LYS A 39 -0.08 13.46 0.43
N CYS A 40 0.60 12.93 1.45
CA CYS A 40 0.91 13.69 2.67
C CYS A 40 2.39 14.01 2.85
N GLY A 41 3.26 13.54 1.95
CA GLY A 41 4.72 13.74 2.04
C GLY A 41 5.39 12.95 3.16
N HIS A 42 4.68 12.03 3.83
CA HIS A 42 5.29 11.19 4.85
C HIS A 42 6.36 10.29 4.23
N CYS A 43 7.57 10.34 4.77
CA CYS A 43 8.65 9.43 4.48
C CYS A 43 8.59 8.27 5.48
N GLY A 44 8.51 7.04 4.97
CA GLY A 44 8.50 5.81 5.74
C GLY A 44 9.88 5.16 5.84
N ASP A 45 10.93 5.92 5.55
CA ASP A 45 12.33 5.47 5.44
C ASP A 45 12.53 4.32 4.42
N TRP A 46 13.70 3.70 4.48
CA TRP A 46 14.06 2.53 3.67
C TRP A 46 13.35 1.29 4.18
N MET A 47 12.55 0.68 3.31
CA MET A 47 11.84 -0.57 3.58
C MET A 47 12.41 -1.71 2.73
N SER A 48 12.49 -2.91 3.30
CA SER A 48 12.89 -4.13 2.59
C SER A 48 11.68 -4.85 2.00
N PHE A 49 11.82 -5.30 0.76
CA PHE A 49 10.84 -6.04 -0.01
C PHE A 49 11.49 -7.31 -0.58
N GLU A 50 10.69 -8.36 -0.73
CA GLU A 50 11.16 -9.64 -1.29
C GLU A 50 11.53 -9.52 -2.78
N ASN A 51 10.92 -8.58 -3.50
CA ASN A 51 11.22 -8.34 -4.91
C ASN A 51 10.81 -6.92 -5.35
N ASP A 52 11.31 -6.56 -6.53
CA ASP A 52 11.06 -5.27 -7.19
C ASP A 52 9.58 -4.98 -7.47
N THR A 53 8.77 -6.04 -7.69
CA THR A 53 7.33 -5.88 -7.90
C THR A 53 6.62 -5.43 -6.64
N GLU A 54 7.00 -5.95 -5.48
CA GLU A 54 6.46 -5.51 -4.19
C GLU A 54 6.92 -4.11 -3.82
N ALA A 55 8.20 -3.80 -4.04
CA ALA A 55 8.74 -2.46 -3.86
C ALA A 55 7.99 -1.41 -4.71
N LYS A 56 7.70 -1.74 -5.98
CA LYS A 56 6.94 -0.88 -6.90
C LYS A 56 5.45 -0.77 -6.57
N ARG A 57 4.82 -1.83 -6.04
CA ARG A 57 3.44 -1.76 -5.51
C ARG A 57 3.37 -0.83 -4.30
N GLY A 58 4.45 -0.84 -3.51
CA GLY A 58 4.64 0.01 -2.36
C GLY A 58 3.80 -0.39 -1.14
N ALA A 59 3.95 0.41 -0.08
CA ALA A 59 3.38 0.14 1.23
C ALA A 59 2.19 1.07 1.51
N PRO A 60 1.16 0.64 2.26
CA PRO A 60 0.08 1.52 2.65
C PRO A 60 0.59 2.63 3.57
N CYS A 61 0.25 3.89 3.27
CA CYS A 61 0.66 5.02 4.10
C CYS A 61 0.01 4.96 5.49
N PRO A 62 0.77 4.95 6.61
CA PRO A 62 0.19 4.89 7.94
C PRO A 62 -0.64 6.13 8.23
N ILE A 63 -0.17 7.34 7.89
CA ILE A 63 -0.89 8.59 8.19
C ILE A 63 -2.20 8.71 7.41
N CYS A 64 -2.15 8.51 6.09
CA CYS A 64 -3.35 8.65 5.25
C CYS A 64 -4.38 7.55 5.50
N ASN A 65 -3.94 6.36 5.92
CA ASN A 65 -4.83 5.21 6.18
C ASN A 65 -5.15 4.99 7.67
N SER A 66 -4.57 5.77 8.60
CA SER A 66 -4.87 5.71 10.05
C SER A 66 -6.31 6.08 10.41
N LYS A 67 -7.14 6.49 9.44
CA LYS A 67 -8.59 6.63 9.63
C LYS A 67 -9.26 5.25 9.66
N GLN A 68 -8.87 4.41 10.60
CA GLN A 68 -9.71 3.32 11.09
C GLN A 68 -10.15 3.74 12.49
N PRO A 69 -11.45 3.99 12.74
CA PRO A 69 -11.91 4.04 14.12
C PRO A 69 -11.53 2.69 14.74
N GLU A 70 -10.67 2.76 15.75
CA GLU A 70 -10.47 1.70 16.73
C GLU A 70 -11.80 1.04 17.04
N THR A 71 -12.03 -0.16 16.50
CA THR A 71 -13.15 -0.98 16.96
C THR A 71 -12.63 -1.69 18.20
N THR A 72 -12.73 -0.98 19.32
CA THR A 72 -12.63 -1.55 20.66
C THR A 72 -13.55 -2.78 20.71
N ARG A 73 -12.98 -3.93 21.06
CA ARG A 73 -13.70 -5.13 21.47
C ARG A 73 -13.36 -5.42 22.92
#